data_AF-A0A3P6U5J2-F1
#
_entry.id   AF-A0A3P6U5J2-F1
#
_cell.length_a   1.000
_cell.length_b   1.000
_cell.length_c   1.000
_cell.angle_alpha   90.00
_cell.angle_beta   90.00
_cell.angle_gamma   90.00
#
_symmetry.space_group_name_H-M   'P 1'
#
loop_
_entity.id
_entity.type
_entity.pdbx_description
1 polymer ?
#
loop_
_entity_poly.entity_id
_entity_poly.type
_entity_poly.pdbx_seq_one_letter_code
_entity_poly.pdbx_strand_id
1 'polypeptide(L)'
;MRGGRDCDMKQMWLQIPYFCGHHHFCTFVFINCHNKKCIGTLENICYSIVGSKLALEQAKRNLIEKYLLVGISERMRDFIAVLERLLPRFFRGALDHFDGLSENRAHLRNTKQKFPPNDYTLSVIRRNEVYQMEKEFYDFAKEEFTAIFK
;
A
#
# COMPACT_ATOMS: atom_id res chain seq x y z
N MET A 1 3.55 -1.26 -29.60
CA MET A 1 3.26 -1.06 -28.16
C MET A 1 4.56 -1.32 -27.40
N ARG A 2 5.06 -0.38 -26.60
CA ARG A 2 6.35 -0.57 -25.89
C ARG A 2 6.16 -1.64 -24.80
N GLY A 3 6.82 -2.78 -24.97
CA GLY A 3 6.71 -3.98 -24.13
C GLY A 3 7.39 -3.88 -22.76
N GLY A 4 7.21 -2.76 -22.06
CA GLY A 4 7.64 -2.65 -20.66
C GLY A 4 6.71 -3.46 -19.77
N ARG A 5 7.25 -4.45 -19.05
CA ARG A 5 6.51 -5.30 -18.11
C ARG A 5 6.07 -4.57 -16.84
N ASP A 6 6.55 -3.36 -16.62
CA ASP A 6 6.35 -2.60 -15.38
C ASP A 6 4.90 -2.16 -15.16
N CYS A 7 4.13 -2.00 -16.24
CA CYS A 7 2.70 -1.67 -16.17
C CYS A 7 1.80 -2.93 -16.16
N ASP A 8 2.37 -4.13 -16.09
CA ASP A 8 1.60 -5.36 -15.93
C ASP A 8 0.96 -5.37 -14.54
N MET A 9 -0.31 -5.74 -14.47
CA MET A 9 -1.06 -5.85 -13.21
C MET A 9 -0.41 -6.84 -12.23
N LYS A 10 0.34 -7.82 -12.75
CA LYS A 10 1.14 -8.76 -11.94
C LYS A 10 2.33 -8.11 -11.24
N GLN A 11 2.75 -6.92 -11.67
CA GLN A 11 3.89 -6.17 -11.14
C GLN A 11 3.45 -4.93 -10.36
N MET A 12 2.15 -4.80 -10.05
CA MET A 12 1.63 -3.71 -9.25
C MET A 12 2.22 -3.78 -7.83
N TRP A 13 2.71 -2.64 -7.34
CA TRP A 13 3.07 -2.49 -5.93
C TRP A 13 1.79 -2.54 -5.08
N LEU A 14 1.75 -3.43 -4.09
CA LEU A 14 0.60 -3.68 -3.23
C LEU A 14 0.93 -3.30 -1.80
N GLN A 15 0.00 -2.67 -1.07
CA GLN A 15 0.20 -2.26 0.32
C GLN A 15 -0.45 -3.25 1.29
N ILE A 16 -1.61 -3.82 0.95
CA ILE A 16 -2.37 -4.71 1.83
C ILE A 16 -1.50 -5.86 2.36
N PRO A 17 -0.71 -6.59 1.53
CA PRO A 17 0.16 -7.66 2.03
C PRO A 17 1.16 -7.19 3.10
N TYR A 18 1.72 -5.99 2.97
CA TYR A 18 2.69 -5.46 3.94
C TYR A 18 2.03 -5.11 5.27
N PHE A 19 0.83 -4.49 5.23
CA PHE A 19 0.11 -4.09 6.44
C PHE A 19 -0.63 -5.24 7.12
N CYS A 20 -0.99 -6.30 6.38
CA CYS A 20 -1.68 -7.48 6.92
C CYS A 20 -0.80 -8.29 7.89
N GLY A 21 0.53 -8.26 7.67
CA GLY A 21 1.51 -8.91 8.53
C GLY A 21 1.58 -10.42 8.32
N HIS A 22 1.79 -11.17 9.41
CA HIS A 22 2.10 -12.61 9.36
C HIS A 22 0.90 -13.53 9.68
N HIS A 23 -0.34 -13.02 9.65
CA HIS A 23 -1.50 -13.90 9.86
C HIS A 23 -1.58 -14.93 8.73
N HIS A 24 -2.14 -16.10 9.04
CA HIS A 24 -2.18 -17.23 8.11
C HIS A 24 -2.77 -16.87 6.74
N PHE A 25 -3.85 -16.08 6.72
CA PHE A 25 -4.51 -15.62 5.49
C PHE A 25 -3.84 -14.39 4.84
N CYS A 26 -2.82 -13.79 5.47
CA CYS A 26 -1.96 -12.75 4.89
C CYS A 26 -0.76 -13.32 4.14
N THR A 27 -0.33 -14.55 4.48
CA THR A 27 0.90 -15.17 3.98
C THR A 27 0.68 -16.42 3.13
N PHE A 28 -0.56 -16.88 2.97
CA PHE A 28 -0.81 -18.16 2.32
C PHE A 28 -0.39 -18.22 0.85
N VAL A 29 0.81 -18.73 0.64
CA VAL A 29 1.10 -19.80 -0.32
C VAL A 29 1.30 -21.07 0.53
N PHE A 30 0.72 -22.20 0.10
CA PHE A 30 0.79 -23.57 0.67
C PHE A 30 -0.31 -24.03 1.64
N ILE A 31 -1.35 -24.67 1.09
CA ILE A 31 -1.68 -26.04 1.52
C ILE A 31 -1.08 -26.97 0.46
N ASN A 32 -0.35 -28.00 0.92
CA ASN A 32 0.31 -29.04 0.13
C ASN A 32 -0.42 -29.43 -1.17
N CYS A 33 0.14 -29.11 -2.34
CA CYS A 33 -0.10 -29.89 -3.56
C CYS A 33 0.86 -31.08 -3.55
N HIS A 34 0.68 -31.99 -2.59
CA HIS A 34 1.39 -33.26 -2.58
C HIS A 34 0.38 -34.36 -2.92
N ASN A 35 0.40 -34.78 -4.18
CA ASN A 35 -0.30 -35.93 -4.75
C ASN A 35 -1.79 -36.14 -4.35
N LYS A 36 -2.67 -35.67 -5.25
CA LYS A 36 -4.02 -36.20 -5.52
C LYS A 36 -5.03 -36.16 -4.35
N LYS A 37 -5.53 -34.97 -4.01
CA LYS A 37 -6.99 -34.74 -3.88
C LYS A 37 -7.31 -33.27 -3.69
N CYS A 38 -7.73 -32.62 -4.78
CA CYS A 38 -8.58 -31.45 -4.73
C CYS A 38 -9.96 -31.91 -4.23
N ILE A 39 -10.47 -31.32 -3.16
CA ILE A 39 -11.89 -31.39 -2.77
C ILE A 39 -12.42 -29.96 -2.98
N GLY A 40 -13.24 -29.63 -3.99
CA GLY A 40 -13.79 -30.39 -5.08
C GLY A 40 -14.41 -29.42 -6.11
N THR A 41 -14.46 -29.91 -7.36
CA THR A 41 -15.33 -29.54 -8.49
C THR A 41 -15.42 -28.08 -8.96
N LEU A 42 -14.78 -27.90 -10.13
CA LEU A 42 -14.71 -26.77 -11.07
C LEU A 42 -13.74 -25.63 -10.67
N GLU A 43 -12.65 -25.56 -11.43
CA GLU A 43 -11.54 -24.57 -11.42
C GLU A 43 -10.36 -24.85 -10.45
N ASN A 44 -9.23 -25.22 -11.06
CA ASN A 44 -7.91 -25.31 -10.44
C ASN A 44 -7.39 -23.91 -10.08
N ILE A 45 -7.72 -23.37 -8.91
CA ILE A 45 -7.28 -22.02 -8.51
C ILE A 45 -6.32 -22.10 -7.32
N CYS A 46 -5.06 -21.74 -7.59
CA CYS A 46 -4.10 -21.32 -6.57
C CYS A 46 -4.40 -19.86 -6.22
N TYR A 47 -4.93 -19.59 -5.03
CA TYR A 47 -5.25 -18.21 -4.62
C TYR A 47 -3.96 -17.45 -4.31
N SER A 48 -3.83 -16.27 -4.93
CA SER A 48 -2.88 -15.24 -4.51
C SER A 48 -3.51 -14.45 -3.36
N ILE A 49 -2.73 -14.09 -2.34
CA ILE A 49 -3.15 -13.13 -1.28
C ILE A 49 -3.64 -11.80 -1.86
N VAL A 50 -3.22 -11.51 -3.09
CA VAL A 50 -3.62 -10.39 -3.92
C VAL A 50 -5.09 -10.57 -4.29
N GLY A 51 -5.99 -9.91 -3.57
CA GLY A 51 -7.43 -10.09 -3.76
C GLY A 51 -8.23 -10.46 -2.51
N SER A 52 -7.58 -10.67 -1.36
CA SER A 52 -8.26 -11.20 -0.17
C SER A 52 -8.93 -10.12 0.67
N LYS A 53 -10.26 -10.19 0.81
CA LYS A 53 -11.04 -9.31 1.71
C LYS A 53 -10.66 -9.46 3.18
N LEU A 54 -10.33 -10.68 3.61
CA LEU A 54 -9.84 -10.91 4.98
C LEU A 54 -8.50 -10.21 5.22
N ALA A 55 -7.63 -10.21 4.21
CA ALA A 55 -6.34 -9.52 4.29
C ALA A 55 -6.51 -8.00 4.36
N LEU A 56 -7.44 -7.44 3.57
CA LEU A 56 -7.80 -6.02 3.64
C LEU A 56 -8.28 -5.62 5.04
N GLU A 57 -9.23 -6.37 5.60
CA GLU A 57 -9.77 -6.05 6.93
C GLU A 57 -8.71 -6.18 8.03
N GLN A 58 -7.82 -7.18 7.93
CA GLN A 58 -6.71 -7.31 8.88
C GLN A 58 -5.68 -6.17 8.72
N ALA A 59 -5.41 -5.72 7.48
CA ALA A 59 -4.54 -4.59 7.23
C ALA A 59 -5.11 -3.30 7.86
N LYS A 60 -6.42 -3.04 7.72
CA LYS A 60 -7.10 -1.91 8.38
C LYS A 60 -6.98 -1.97 9.90
N ARG A 61 -7.25 -3.14 10.50
CA ARG A 61 -7.09 -3.35 11.95
C ARG A 61 -5.65 -3.11 12.40
N ASN A 62 -4.67 -3.66 11.69
CA ASN A 62 -3.28 -3.49 12.03
C ASN A 62 -2.86 -2.01 11.94
N LEU A 63 -3.32 -1.28 10.91
CA LEU A 63 -3.06 0.14 10.77
C LEU A 63 -3.49 0.92 12.02
N ILE A 64 -4.67 0.63 12.58
CA ILE A 64 -5.15 1.28 13.80
C ILE A 64 -4.41 0.76 15.04
N GLU A 65 -4.28 -0.55 15.19
CA GLU A 65 -3.91 -1.16 16.48
C GLU A 65 -2.40 -1.32 16.68
N LYS A 66 -1.62 -1.35 15.60
CA LYS A 66 -0.19 -1.75 15.62
C LYS A 66 0.75 -0.65 15.16
N TYR A 67 0.28 0.31 14.36
CA TYR A 67 1.09 1.43 13.91
C TYR A 67 0.81 2.66 14.77
N LEU A 68 1.88 3.32 15.24
CA LEU A 68 1.76 4.58 15.98
C LEU A 68 1.15 5.69 15.12
N LEU A 69 1.59 5.77 13.86
CA LEU A 69 1.16 6.77 12.89
C LEU A 69 1.41 6.24 11.49
N VAL A 70 0.42 6.39 10.61
CA VAL A 70 0.55 6.12 9.17
C VAL A 70 0.18 7.40 8.43
N GLY A 71 1.13 7.94 7.66
CA GLY A 71 0.91 9.12 6.83
C GLY A 71 0.78 8.77 5.34
N ILE A 72 0.49 9.79 4.53
CA ILE A 72 0.45 9.67 3.07
C ILE A 72 1.54 10.52 2.43
N SER A 73 2.08 10.04 1.31
CA SER A 73 3.18 10.71 0.59
C SER A 73 2.80 12.12 0.13
N GLU A 74 1.53 12.37 -0.20
CA GLU A 74 1.02 13.68 -0.61
C GLU A 74 1.02 14.72 0.52
N ARG A 75 1.10 14.28 1.78
CA ARG A 75 1.08 15.13 2.99
C ARG A 75 2.29 14.86 3.89
N MET A 76 3.47 14.68 3.30
CA MET A 76 4.70 14.36 4.01
C MET A 76 5.06 15.39 5.09
N ARG A 77 4.89 16.68 4.79
CA ARG A 77 5.17 17.76 5.74
C ARG A 77 4.34 17.63 7.02
N ASP A 78 3.03 17.37 6.86
CA ASP A 78 2.11 17.18 7.99
C ASP A 78 2.47 15.94 8.80
N PHE A 79 2.88 14.86 8.13
CA PHE A 79 3.33 13.63 8.79
C PHE A 79 4.57 13.87 9.66
N ILE A 80 5.56 14.60 9.15
CA ILE A 80 6.77 14.97 9.90
C ILE A 80 6.41 15.85 11.10
N ALA A 81 5.52 16.83 10.93
CA ALA A 81 5.06 17.70 12.01
C ALA A 81 4.40 16.91 13.16
N VAL A 82 3.56 15.92 12.82
CA VAL A 82 2.94 15.05 13.82
C VAL A 82 3.99 14.18 14.53
N LEU A 83 4.95 13.60 13.79
CA LEU A 83 6.04 12.81 14.38
C LEU A 83 6.93 13.62 15.32
N GLU A 84 7.25 14.87 14.98
CA GLU A 84 8.01 15.78 15.84
C GLU A 84 7.32 15.99 17.19
N ARG A 85 5.98 16.11 17.18
CA ARG A 85 5.18 16.26 18.41
C ARG A 85 5.01 14.95 19.19
N LEU A 86 4.79 13.83 18.50
CA LEU A 86 4.59 12.51 19.14
C LEU A 86 5.88 11.93 19.71
N LEU A 87 7.01 12.10 18.99
CA LEU A 87 8.30 11.48 19.29
C LEU A 87 9.43 12.53 19.31
N PRO A 88 9.36 13.56 20.19
CA PRO A 88 10.30 14.69 20.19
C PRO A 88 11.73 14.31 20.61
N ARG A 89 11.97 13.10 21.11
CA ARG A 89 13.35 12.60 21.32
C ARG A 89 14.04 12.21 20.02
N PHE A 90 13.27 11.80 19.01
CA PHE A 90 13.77 11.34 17.72
C PHE A 90 13.64 12.42 16.64
N PHE A 91 12.55 13.18 16.65
CA PHE A 91 12.15 14.06 15.55
C PHE A 91 12.19 15.56 15.88
N ARG A 92 12.87 15.98 16.96
CA ARG A 92 13.03 17.41 17.26
C ARG A 92 13.81 18.11 16.15
N GLY A 93 13.26 19.22 15.66
CA GLY A 93 13.77 20.01 14.55
C GLY A 93 13.57 19.34 13.18
N ALA A 94 12.80 18.25 13.09
CA ALA A 94 12.63 17.53 11.83
C ALA A 94 11.78 18.33 10.83
N LEU A 95 10.75 19.04 11.30
CA LEU A 95 9.93 19.87 10.42
C LEU A 95 10.74 21.05 9.87
N ASP A 96 11.46 21.77 10.73
CA ASP A 96 12.33 22.87 10.33
C ASP A 96 13.42 22.40 9.36
N HIS A 97 14.00 21.22 9.61
CA HIS A 97 14.97 20.63 8.71
C HIS A 97 14.34 20.33 7.34
N PHE A 98 13.15 19.73 7.31
CA PHE A 98 12.43 19.39 6.09
C PHE A 98 12.08 20.64 5.26
N ASP A 99 11.57 21.69 5.91
CA ASP A 99 11.21 22.96 5.27
C ASP A 99 12.45 23.72 4.75
N GLY A 100 13.61 23.51 5.37
CA GLY A 100 14.90 24.07 4.91
C GLY A 100 15.56 23.29 3.76
N LEU A 101 15.03 22.13 3.36
CA LEU A 101 15.57 21.38 2.23
C LEU A 101 15.19 22.04 0.89
N SER A 102 16.14 22.06 -0.04
CA SER A 102 15.82 22.38 -1.44
C SER A 102 14.94 21.27 -2.04
N GLU A 103 14.10 21.60 -3.04
CA GLU A 103 13.17 20.64 -3.67
C GLU A 103 13.85 19.31 -4.09
N ASN A 104 15.10 19.39 -4.58
CA ASN A 104 15.91 18.24 -4.97
C ASN A 104 16.31 17.32 -3.80
N ARG A 105 16.37 17.85 -2.57
CA ARG A 105 16.70 17.10 -1.35
C ARG A 105 15.46 16.69 -0.56
N ALA A 106 14.34 17.40 -0.71
CA ALA A 106 13.05 16.96 -0.18
C ALA A 106 12.51 15.71 -0.93
N HIS A 107 12.85 15.56 -2.22
CA HIS A 107 12.45 14.43 -3.07
C HIS A 107 13.65 13.65 -3.62
N LEU A 108 14.43 13.02 -2.72
CA LEU A 108 15.70 12.33 -3.04
C LEU A 108 15.61 11.25 -4.12
N ARG A 109 14.46 10.58 -4.24
CA ARG A 109 14.23 9.50 -5.21
C ARG A 109 13.12 9.90 -6.17
N ASN A 110 13.49 10.53 -7.28
CA ASN A 110 12.58 10.85 -8.37
C ASN A 110 12.80 9.93 -9.58
N THR A 111 11.70 9.49 -10.18
CA THR A 111 11.75 8.73 -11.44
C THR A 111 11.97 9.72 -12.58
N LYS A 112 13.17 9.72 -13.19
CA LYS A 112 13.55 10.67 -14.27
C LYS A 112 12.60 10.65 -15.47
N GLN A 113 12.09 9.47 -15.83
CA GLN A 113 11.15 9.29 -16.93
C GLN A 113 9.83 8.72 -16.42
N LYS A 114 8.92 9.61 -16.01
CA LYS A 114 7.55 9.24 -15.65
C LYS A 114 6.61 9.60 -16.79
N PHE A 115 6.02 8.59 -17.41
CA PHE A 115 4.96 8.78 -18.39
C PHE A 115 3.62 8.63 -17.68
N PRO A 116 2.72 9.63 -17.74
CA PRO A 116 1.39 9.46 -17.18
C PRO A 116 0.66 8.33 -17.92
N PRO A 117 -0.04 7.44 -17.20
CA PRO A 117 -0.89 6.44 -17.83
C PRO A 117 -1.96 7.11 -18.69
N ASN A 118 -2.33 6.49 -19.81
CA ASN A 118 -3.46 6.97 -20.62
C ASN A 118 -4.81 6.56 -19.98
N ASP A 119 -5.90 7.19 -20.42
CA ASP A 119 -7.23 6.97 -19.87
C ASP A 119 -7.72 5.53 -20.04
N TYR A 120 -7.36 4.88 -21.15
CA TYR A 120 -7.68 3.48 -21.38
C TYR A 120 -7.05 2.57 -20.32
N THR A 121 -5.75 2.72 -20.07
CA THR A 121 -5.01 2.01 -19.02
C THR A 121 -5.61 2.27 -17.64
N LEU A 122 -5.93 3.54 -17.33
CA LEU A 122 -6.59 3.88 -16.07
C LEU A 122 -7.96 3.18 -15.95
N SER A 123 -8.74 3.11 -17.03
CA SER A 123 -10.03 2.43 -17.02
C SER A 123 -9.91 0.92 -16.77
N VAL A 124 -8.85 0.29 -17.28
CA VAL A 124 -8.58 -1.14 -17.07
C VAL A 124 -8.15 -1.40 -15.64
N ILE A 125 -7.21 -0.59 -15.12
CA ILE A 125 -6.73 -0.70 -13.74
C ILE A 125 -7.86 -0.47 -12.73
N ARG A 126 -8.67 0.59 -12.91
CA ARG A 126 -9.77 0.93 -11.99
C ARG A 126 -10.87 -0.14 -11.92
N ARG A 127 -11.04 -0.93 -12.99
CA ARG A 127 -12.00 -2.05 -13.03
C ARG A 127 -11.48 -3.30 -12.32
N ASN A 128 -10.20 -3.37 -12.00
CA ASN A 128 -9.63 -4.53 -11.34
C ASN A 128 -9.94 -4.54 -9.83
N GLU A 129 -10.40 -5.68 -9.33
CA GLU A 129 -10.80 -5.87 -7.93
C GLU A 129 -9.63 -5.64 -6.95
N VAL A 130 -8.42 -6.09 -7.28
CA VAL A 130 -7.22 -5.87 -6.43
C VAL A 130 -6.95 -4.38 -6.27
N TYR A 131 -6.97 -3.63 -7.39
CA TYR A 131 -6.79 -2.18 -7.33
C TYR A 131 -7.88 -1.50 -6.51
N GLN A 132 -9.13 -1.95 -6.62
CA GLN A 132 -10.23 -1.40 -5.83
C GLN A 132 -10.00 -1.59 -4.32
N MET A 133 -9.58 -2.78 -3.89
CA MET A 133 -9.24 -3.02 -2.49
C MET A 133 -8.01 -2.23 -2.02
N GLU A 134 -6.97 -2.14 -2.84
CA GLU A 134 -5.79 -1.30 -2.51
C GLU A 134 -6.17 0.18 -2.40
N LYS A 135 -7.06 0.65 -3.28
CA LYS A 135 -7.58 2.01 -3.22
C LYS A 135 -8.43 2.24 -1.97
N GLU A 136 -9.28 1.27 -1.61
CA GLU A 136 -10.07 1.30 -0.38
C GLU A 136 -9.17 1.38 0.86
N PHE A 137 -8.10 0.58 0.91
CA PHE A 137 -7.14 0.64 2.02
C PHE A 137 -6.41 1.99 2.08
N TYR A 138 -6.00 2.55 0.94
CA TYR A 138 -5.39 3.88 0.88
C TYR A 138 -6.35 4.97 1.37
N ASP A 139 -7.60 4.96 0.91
CA ASP A 139 -8.61 5.96 1.29
C ASP A 139 -8.90 5.88 2.80
N PHE A 140 -9.00 4.65 3.35
CA PHE A 140 -9.09 4.43 4.79
C PHE A 140 -7.90 5.01 5.56
N ALA A 141 -6.66 4.69 5.16
CA ALA A 141 -5.45 5.23 5.80
C ALA A 141 -5.40 6.77 5.75
N LYS A 142 -5.84 7.36 4.63
CA LYS A 142 -5.93 8.80 4.44
C LYS A 142 -6.97 9.44 5.36
N GLU A 143 -8.12 8.81 5.53
CA GLU A 143 -9.17 9.28 6.45
C GLU A 143 -8.69 9.24 7.90
N GLU A 144 -8.08 8.14 8.34
CA GLU A 144 -7.49 8.01 9.68
C GLU A 144 -6.41 9.08 9.93
N PHE A 145 -5.49 9.28 8.97
CA PHE A 145 -4.47 10.32 9.11
C PHE A 145 -5.08 11.74 9.12
N THR A 146 -6.12 11.98 8.34
CA THR A 146 -6.80 13.28 8.30
C THR A 146 -7.58 13.56 9.57
N ALA A 147 -8.13 12.52 10.23
CA ALA A 147 -8.87 12.64 11.47
C ALA A 147 -8.02 13.19 12.64
N ILE A 148 -6.69 13.04 12.59
CA ILE A 148 -5.74 13.58 13.59
C ILE A 148 -5.80 15.12 13.67
N PHE A 149 -6.22 15.79 12.59
CA PHE A 149 -6.24 17.25 12.49
C PHE A 149 -7.61 17.87 12.76
N LYS A 150 -8.62 17.06 13.10
CA LYS A 150 -9.96 17.53 13.47
C LYS A 150 -10.05 17.69 14.98
#